data_AF-A0A3M1EJY9-F1
#
_entry.id   AF-A0A3M1EJY9-F1
#
_cell.length_a   1.000
_cell.length_b   1.000
_cell.length_c   1.000
_cell.angle_alpha   90.00
_cell.angle_beta   90.00
_cell.angle_gamma   90.00
#
_symmetry.space_group_name_H-M   'P 1'
#
loop_
_entity.id
_entity.type
_entity.pdbx_description
1 polymer ?
#
loop_
_entity_poly.entity_id
_entity_poly.type
_entity_poly.pdbx_seq_one_letter_code
_entity_poly.pdbx_strand_id
1 'polypeptide(L)'
;MDFLGVGVPEFIVIVILALIFIGPRDLPQMAARAAKFLRDLRMMSEGFTTELQREINTATRVDGLKELKEEFDAAKKSVQSIGGEISKAAMPDLSIGGNAAARPAAKPSAPP
;
A
#
# COMPACT_ATOMS: atom_id res chain seq x y z
N MET A 1 -11.75 3.69 9.52
CA MET A 1 -10.84 3.75 8.36
C MET A 1 -10.02 2.48 8.40
N ASP A 2 -10.35 1.54 7.52
CA ASP A 2 -9.71 0.23 7.46
C ASP A 2 -8.55 0.33 6.47
N PHE A 3 -7.33 0.30 6.98
CA PHE A 3 -6.13 0.36 6.14
C PHE A 3 -5.91 -1.04 5.58
N LEU A 4 -5.89 -1.19 4.25
CA LEU A 4 -5.71 -2.48 3.55
C LEU A 4 -6.85 -3.52 3.74
N GLY A 5 -8.05 -3.09 4.17
CA GLY A 5 -9.16 -4.01 4.48
C GLY A 5 -8.96 -4.76 5.80
N VAL A 6 -7.98 -4.34 6.61
CA VAL A 6 -7.62 -4.89 7.91
C VAL A 6 -7.90 -3.83 8.96
N GLY A 7 -8.83 -4.10 9.87
CA GLY A 7 -9.07 -3.27 11.04
C GLY A 7 -8.01 -3.50 12.13
N VAL A 8 -8.06 -2.68 13.17
CA VAL A 8 -7.22 -2.88 14.37
C VAL A 8 -7.38 -4.32 14.95
N PRO A 9 -8.60 -4.89 15.04
CA PRO A 9 -8.76 -6.27 15.51
C PRO A 9 -8.05 -7.31 14.64
N GLU A 10 -8.19 -7.23 13.31
CA GLU A 10 -7.57 -8.15 12.37
C GLU A 10 -6.04 -8.05 12.40
N PHE A 11 -5.50 -6.84 12.55
CA PHE A 11 -4.05 -6.63 12.74
C PHE A 11 -3.53 -7.34 14.00
N ILE A 12 -4.27 -7.27 15.11
CA ILE A 12 -3.90 -7.96 16.37
C ILE A 12 -3.81 -9.48 16.14
N VAL A 13 -4.75 -10.07 15.41
CA VAL A 13 -4.73 -11.51 15.10
C VAL A 13 -3.48 -11.89 14.31
N ILE A 14 -3.13 -11.10 13.29
CA ILE A 14 -1.91 -11.32 12.48
C ILE A 14 -0.66 -11.22 13.36
N VAL A 15 -0.58 -10.23 14.24
CA VAL A 15 0.54 -10.07 15.18
C VAL A 15 0.63 -11.29 16.08
N ILE A 16 -0.47 -11.77 16.67
CA ILE A 16 -0.46 -12.97 17.52
C ILE A 16 0.05 -14.19 16.73
N LEU A 17 -0.43 -14.41 15.51
CA LEU A 17 0.04 -15.51 14.66
C LEU A 17 1.54 -15.39 14.36
N ALA A 18 2.01 -14.19 14.01
CA ALA A 18 3.43 -13.93 13.78
C ALA A 18 4.27 -14.19 15.04
N LEU A 19 3.78 -13.79 16.22
CA LEU A 19 4.45 -14.04 17.50
C LEU A 19 4.48 -15.53 17.86
N ILE A 20 3.50 -16.33 17.45
CA ILE A 20 3.51 -17.79 17.65
C ILE A 20 4.56 -18.46 16.74
N PHE A 21 4.61 -18.07 15.47
CA PHE A 21 5.52 -18.67 14.50
C PHE A 21 6.98 -18.26 14.69
N ILE A 22 7.22 -16.96 14.91
CA ILE A 22 8.56 -16.38 15.03
C ILE A 22 9.01 -16.37 16.50
N GLY A 23 8.09 -16.16 17.44
CA GLY A 23 8.39 -15.93 18.84
C GLY A 23 8.37 -14.44 19.21
N PRO A 24 7.79 -14.05 20.37
CA PRO A 24 7.67 -12.65 20.76
C PRO A 24 9.00 -11.98 21.12
N ARG A 25 10.03 -12.76 21.42
CA ARG A 25 11.39 -12.25 21.70
C ARG A 25 12.23 -12.10 20.44
N ASP A 26 11.91 -12.82 19.38
CA ASP A 26 12.73 -12.88 18.17
C ASP A 26 12.31 -11.83 17.16
N LEU A 27 11.01 -11.52 17.07
CA LEU A 27 10.48 -10.41 16.26
C LEU A 27 11.20 -9.06 16.53
N PRO A 28 11.30 -8.57 17.79
CA PRO A 28 12.01 -7.33 18.07
C PRO A 28 13.53 -7.44 17.85
N GLN A 29 14.14 -8.60 18.10
CA GLN A 29 15.56 -8.81 17.81
C GLN A 29 15.87 -8.76 16.31
N MET A 30 15.03 -9.38 15.48
CA MET A 30 15.18 -9.34 14.03
C MET A 30 14.94 -7.94 13.48
N ALA A 31 13.92 -7.23 13.98
CA ALA A 31 13.69 -5.84 13.65
C ALA A 31 14.90 -4.95 14.01
N ALA A 32 15.50 -5.14 15.20
CA ALA A 32 16.69 -4.41 15.60
C ALA A 32 17.91 -4.69 14.69
N ARG A 33 18.10 -5.94 14.26
CA ARG A 33 19.16 -6.33 13.31
C ARG A 33 18.93 -5.72 11.92
N ALA A 34 17.70 -5.78 11.41
CA ALA A 34 17.32 -5.17 10.15
C ALA A 34 17.47 -3.64 10.20
N ALA A 35 17.07 -3.01 11.31
CA ALA A 35 17.22 -1.57 11.52
C ALA A 35 18.70 -1.17 11.55
N LYS A 36 19.55 -1.96 12.21
CA LYS A 36 21.01 -1.75 12.20
C LYS A 36 21.56 -1.85 10.77
N PHE A 37 21.18 -2.89 10.03
CA PHE A 37 21.59 -3.05 8.63
C PHE A 37 21.16 -1.88 7.74
N LEU A 38 19.89 -1.44 7.85
CA LEU A 38 19.40 -0.25 7.15
C LEU A 38 20.16 1.01 7.55
N ARG A 39 20.52 1.15 8.84
CA ARG A 39 21.30 2.29 9.32
C ARG A 39 22.71 2.28 8.76
N ASP A 40 23.37 1.13 8.77
CA ASP A 40 24.71 0.96 8.23
C ASP A 40 24.72 1.22 6.71
N LEU A 41 23.72 0.69 5.99
CA LEU A 41 23.52 0.99 4.57
C LEU A 41 23.28 2.48 4.32
N ARG A 42 22.48 3.16 5.16
CA ARG A 42 22.24 4.60 5.03
C ARG A 42 23.52 5.40 5.24
N MET A 43 24.31 5.08 6.26
CA MET A 43 25.59 5.75 6.52
C MET A 43 26.60 5.51 5.40
N MET A 44 26.66 4.28 4.87
CA MET A 44 27.47 3.95 3.69
C MET A 44 27.00 4.70 2.45
N SER A 45 25.69 4.80 2.23
CA SER A 45 25.10 5.53 1.10
C SER A 45 25.36 7.03 1.19
N GLU A 46 25.34 7.62 2.39
CA GLU A 46 25.69 9.01 2.64
C GLU A 46 27.18 9.28 2.33
N GLY A 47 28.08 8.39 2.76
CA GLY A 47 29.50 8.45 2.41
C GLY A 47 29.77 8.26 0.92
N PHE A 48 29.12 7.28 0.29
CA PHE A 48 29.25 7.00 -1.14
C PHE A 48 28.68 8.13 -2.00
N THR A 49 27.54 8.71 -1.61
CA THR A 49 26.99 9.90 -2.28
C THR A 49 27.92 11.08 -2.12
N THR A 50 28.53 11.29 -0.96
CA THR A 50 29.47 12.40 -0.74
C THR A 50 30.73 12.26 -1.61
N GLU A 51 31.28 11.05 -1.72
CA GLU A 51 32.45 10.77 -2.56
C GLU A 51 32.10 10.84 -4.05
N LEU A 52 31.00 10.18 -4.45
CA LEU A 52 30.46 10.27 -5.80
C LEU A 52 30.16 11.71 -6.17
N GLN A 53 29.55 12.52 -5.31
CA GLN A 53 29.25 13.92 -5.57
C GLN A 53 30.54 14.71 -5.79
N ARG A 54 31.63 14.38 -5.09
CA ARG A 54 32.95 14.98 -5.24
C ARG A 54 33.59 14.63 -6.59
N GLU A 55 33.54 13.36 -6.99
CA GLU A 55 34.02 12.89 -8.30
C GLU A 55 33.11 13.32 -9.45
N ILE A 56 31.80 13.37 -9.25
CA ILE A 56 30.80 13.81 -10.23
C ILE A 56 30.91 15.31 -10.49
N ASN A 57 31.13 16.13 -9.46
CA ASN A 57 31.37 17.56 -9.63
C ASN A 57 32.65 17.83 -10.43
N THR A 58 33.61 16.90 -10.39
CA THR A 58 34.88 17.04 -11.11
C THR A 58 34.85 16.38 -12.49
N ALA A 59 34.04 15.35 -12.71
CA ALA A 59 34.00 14.60 -13.96
C ALA A 59 32.81 14.93 -14.86
N THR A 60 31.55 14.71 -14.45
CA THR A 60 30.40 14.70 -15.38
C THR A 60 29.07 14.46 -14.63
N ARG A 61 28.29 15.46 -14.17
CA ARG A 61 26.83 15.23 -13.95
C ARG A 61 26.01 16.48 -13.62
N VAL A 62 25.41 17.04 -14.66
CA VAL A 62 24.09 17.67 -14.57
C VAL A 62 23.11 16.95 -15.51
N ASP A 63 23.59 16.39 -16.62
CA ASP A 63 22.71 15.88 -17.69
C ASP A 63 22.08 14.51 -17.38
N GLY A 64 22.86 13.49 -16.99
CA GLY A 64 22.29 12.16 -16.72
C GLY A 64 21.37 12.08 -15.49
N LEU A 65 21.52 12.98 -14.50
CA LEU A 65 20.61 13.07 -13.36
C LEU A 65 19.28 13.74 -13.72
N LYS A 66 19.28 14.65 -14.70
CA LYS A 66 18.05 15.26 -15.22
C LYS A 66 17.22 14.25 -16.01
N GLU A 67 17.87 13.44 -16.83
CA GLU A 67 17.23 12.40 -17.65
C GLU A 67 16.56 11.32 -16.76
N LEU A 68 17.27 10.83 -15.74
CA LEU A 68 16.70 9.94 -14.71
C LEU A 68 15.51 10.56 -13.96
N LYS A 69 15.56 11.86 -13.67
CA LYS A 69 14.49 12.58 -12.98
C LYS A 69 13.24 12.71 -13.86
N GLU A 70 13.42 12.98 -15.15
CA GLU A 70 12.33 13.05 -16.13
C GLU A 70 11.66 11.68 -16.33
N GLU A 71 12.43 10.60 -16.42
CA GLU A 71 11.90 9.23 -16.47
C GLU A 71 11.11 8.87 -15.20
N PHE A 72 11.62 9.27 -14.02
CA PHE A 72 10.96 9.01 -12.74
C PHE A 72 9.68 9.84 -12.57
N ASP A 73 9.67 11.09 -13.02
CA ASP A 73 8.47 11.95 -13.01
C ASP A 73 7.41 11.43 -14.00
N ALA A 74 7.82 10.91 -15.16
CA ALA A 74 6.93 10.24 -16.10
C ALA A 74 6.32 8.96 -15.50
N ALA A 75 7.14 8.14 -14.82
CA ALA A 75 6.68 6.94 -14.12
C ALA A 75 5.74 7.28 -12.95
N LYS A 76 6.02 8.35 -12.20
CA LYS A 76 5.14 8.81 -11.12
C LYS A 76 3.78 9.25 -11.67
N LYS A 77 3.77 9.94 -12.81
CA LYS A 77 2.54 10.38 -13.48
C LYS A 77 1.70 9.21 -13.98
N SER A 78 2.33 8.15 -14.52
CA SER A 78 1.61 6.96 -14.97
C SER A 78 1.03 6.15 -13.80
N VAL A 79 1.77 6.01 -12.69
CA VAL A 79 1.26 5.37 -11.46
C VAL A 79 0.11 6.18 -10.86
N GLN A 80 0.18 7.52 -10.90
CA GLN A 80 -0.89 8.38 -10.40
C GLN A 80 -2.16 8.30 -11.28
N SER A 81 -2.02 8.19 -12.61
CA SER A 81 -3.18 7.99 -13.48
C SER A 81 -3.82 6.61 -13.26
N ILE A 82 -3.01 5.56 -13.09
CA ILE A 82 -3.50 4.22 -12.76
C ILE A 82 -4.19 4.21 -11.40
N GLY A 83 -3.59 4.83 -10.37
CA GLY A 83 -4.20 4.95 -9.04
C GLY A 83 -5.49 5.77 -9.03
N GLY A 84 -5.58 6.80 -9.86
CA GLY A 84 -6.80 7.61 -10.05
C GLY A 84 -7.92 6.83 -10.72
N GLU A 85 -7.60 5.97 -11.68
CA GLU A 85 -8.57 5.09 -12.36
C GLU A 85 -9.01 3.93 -11.47
N ILE A 86 -8.10 3.32 -10.70
CA ILE A 86 -8.44 2.28 -9.70
C ILE A 86 -9.34 2.87 -8.60
N SER A 87 -9.06 4.09 -8.14
CA SER A 87 -9.91 4.79 -7.16
C SER A 87 -11.29 5.15 -7.71
N LYS A 88 -11.40 5.37 -9.02
CA LYS A 88 -12.67 5.67 -9.71
C LYS A 88 -13.44 4.41 -10.11
N ALA A 89 -12.75 3.28 -10.29
CA ALA A 89 -13.33 1.98 -10.63
C ALA A 89 -13.73 1.12 -9.42
N ALA A 90 -13.24 1.43 -8.21
CA ALA A 90 -13.52 0.68 -6.99
C ALA A 90 -14.88 1.00 -6.32
N MET A 91 -15.87 1.49 -7.07
CA MET A 91 -17.28 1.46 -6.66
C MET A 91 -17.98 0.33 -7.42
N PRO A 92 -18.11 -0.88 -6.85
CA PRO A 92 -19.07 -1.84 -7.36
C PRO A 92 -20.47 -1.35 -6.99
N ASP A 93 -21.23 -1.00 -8.02
CA ASP A 93 -22.68 -0.99 -8.01
C ASP A 93 -23.17 -2.38 -7.59
N LEU A 94 -23.53 -2.53 -6.31
CA LEU A 94 -24.31 -3.67 -5.82
C LEU A 94 -25.79 -3.45 -6.17
N SER A 95 -26.09 -3.33 -7.46
CA SER A 95 -27.41 -3.65 -8.00
C SER A 95 -27.44 -5.16 -8.27
N ILE A 96 -27.39 -5.96 -7.18
CA ILE A 96 -27.84 -7.35 -7.23
C ILE A 96 -29.35 -7.30 -7.42
N GLY A 97 -29.78 -7.58 -8.65
CA GLY A 97 -31.16 -7.92 -8.94
C GLY A 97 -31.63 -9.05 -8.03
N GLY A 98 -32.68 -8.77 -7.26
CA GLY A 98 -33.34 -9.73 -6.38
C GLY A 98 -34.85 -9.58 -6.48
N ASN A 99 -35.43 -10.09 -7.56
CA ASN A 99 -36.86 -10.38 -7.62
C ASN A 99 -37.16 -11.55 -6.68
N ALA A 100 -37.58 -11.25 -5.44
CA ALA A 100 -38.32 -12.11 -4.52
C ALA A 100 -38.69 -11.23 -3.31
N ALA A 101 -39.91 -10.71 -3.14
CA ALA A 101 -41.07 -11.51 -2.81
C ALA A 101 -42.35 -10.72 -3.10
N ALA A 102 -42.97 -10.98 -4.25
CA ALA A 102 -44.34 -10.58 -4.53
C ALA A 102 -45.25 -11.82 -4.46
N ARG A 103 -46.10 -11.83 -3.41
CA ARG A 103 -47.37 -12.58 -3.21
C ARG A 103 -47.25 -14.05 -2.72
N PRO A 104 -48.29 -14.64 -2.05
CA PRO A 104 -49.71 -14.22 -1.95
C PRO A 104 -50.39 -14.38 -0.54
N ALA A 105 -51.73 -14.16 -0.50
CA ALA A 105 -52.74 -14.41 0.56
C ALA A 105 -53.00 -13.25 1.56
N ALA A 106 -54.21 -12.89 2.00
CA ALA A 106 -55.60 -13.22 1.64
C ALA A 106 -56.51 -12.35 2.54
N LYS A 107 -57.49 -11.65 1.97
CA LYS A 107 -58.91 -11.63 2.41
C LYS A 107 -59.73 -10.63 1.58
N PRO A 108 -60.77 -11.10 0.87
CA PRO A 108 -61.83 -10.27 0.33
C PRO A 108 -62.99 -10.20 1.34
N SER A 109 -63.51 -9.02 1.63
CA SER A 109 -64.85 -8.87 2.20
C SER A 109 -65.49 -7.62 1.61
N ALA A 110 -66.50 -7.88 0.79
CA ALA A 110 -67.37 -6.94 0.10
C ALA A 110 -68.60 -6.58 1.00
N PRO A 111 -69.74 -6.08 0.47
CA PRO A 111 -70.40 -4.82 0.84
C PRO A 111 -71.72 -5.13 1.62
N PRO A 112 -72.85 -4.36 1.62
CA PRO A 112 -73.47 -3.53 0.57
C PRO A 112 -73.25 -2.01 0.68
#